data_AF-U6KZA2-F1
#
_entry.id   AF-U6KZA2-F1
#
_cell.length_a   1.000
_cell.length_b   1.000
_cell.length_c   1.000
_cell.angle_alpha   90.00
_cell.angle_beta   90.00
_cell.angle_gamma   90.00
#
_symmetry.space_group_name_H-M   'P 1'
#
loop_
_entity.id
_entity.type
_entity.pdbx_description
1 polymer ?
#
loop_
_entity_poly.entity_id
_entity_poly.type
_entity_poly.pdbx_seq_one_letter_code
_entity_poly.pdbx_strand_id
1 'polypeptide(L)'
;MLGLGETPEEVAEALLLLRAAKVDAVTLGQYLRPSRGQLGVVSFVSPQQFEVYRHLALQQGFAFAAAGPLTRSSYRAGEFFLANLLKKQNAKLQADVGELRGGPQALQGPPSAAAAAAAAAAAEQAAELAEKARQRLQHRP
;
A
#
# COMPACT_ATOMS: atom_id res chain seq x y z
N MET A 1 5.35 -10.75 -1.76
CA MET A 1 5.69 -11.41 -0.48
C MET A 1 7.05 -10.89 -0.06
N LEU A 2 7.25 -10.59 1.22
CA LEU A 2 8.47 -9.99 1.74
C LEU A 2 9.26 -10.98 2.62
N GLY A 3 10.56 -10.78 2.79
CA GLY A 3 11.45 -11.62 3.59
C GLY A 3 12.17 -12.70 2.78
N LEU A 4 12.29 -12.53 1.47
CA LEU A 4 13.00 -13.44 0.55
C LEU A 4 14.38 -12.91 0.15
N GLY A 5 14.81 -11.78 0.72
CA GLY A 5 16.14 -11.18 0.49
C GLY A 5 16.07 -9.85 -0.27
N GLU A 6 14.88 -9.36 -0.55
CA GLU A 6 14.67 -8.05 -1.16
C GLU A 6 15.07 -6.91 -0.22
N THR A 7 15.58 -5.84 -0.80
CA THR A 7 15.86 -4.57 -0.12
C THR A 7 14.63 -3.66 -0.12
N PRO A 8 14.52 -2.72 0.84
CA PRO A 8 13.44 -1.73 0.82
C PRO A 8 13.35 -0.95 -0.49
N GLU A 9 14.49 -0.61 -1.10
CA GLU A 9 14.57 0.09 -2.38
C GLU A 9 13.96 -0.74 -3.51
N GLU A 10 14.26 -2.05 -3.59
CA GLU A 10 13.67 -2.96 -4.58
C GLU A 10 12.15 -3.11 -4.39
N VAL A 11 11.67 -3.11 -3.15
CA VAL A 11 10.22 -3.11 -2.87
C VAL A 11 9.58 -1.83 -3.40
N ALA A 12 10.21 -0.68 -3.17
CA ALA A 12 9.72 0.62 -3.65
C ALA A 12 9.74 0.74 -5.18
N GLU A 13 10.80 0.24 -5.82
CA GLU A 13 10.88 0.11 -7.27
C GLU A 13 9.77 -0.78 -7.82
N ALA A 14 9.53 -1.94 -7.20
CA ALA A 14 8.46 -2.84 -7.60
C ALA A 14 7.09 -2.15 -7.50
N LEU A 15 6.83 -1.37 -6.45
CA LEU A 15 5.60 -0.60 -6.31
C LEU A 15 5.45 0.45 -7.42
N LEU A 16 6.53 1.15 -7.79
CA LEU A 16 6.55 2.09 -8.92
C LEU A 16 6.19 1.40 -10.25
N LEU A 17 6.82 0.25 -10.52
CA LEU A 17 6.57 -0.53 -11.74
C LEU A 17 5.14 -1.05 -11.80
N LEU A 18 4.59 -1.55 -10.69
CA LEU A 18 3.19 -1.97 -10.59
C LEU A 18 2.23 -0.80 -10.86
N ARG A 19 2.55 0.41 -10.37
CA ARG A 19 1.77 1.61 -10.68
C ARG A 19 1.85 2.00 -12.15
N ALA A 20 3.02 1.94 -12.77
CA ALA A 20 3.18 2.15 -14.20
C ALA A 20 2.36 1.14 -15.02
N ALA A 21 2.25 -0.10 -14.55
CA ALA A 21 1.38 -1.14 -15.11
C ALA A 21 -0.11 -0.98 -14.76
N LYS A 22 -0.52 0.14 -14.13
CA LYS A 22 -1.92 0.46 -13.78
C LYS A 22 -2.56 -0.53 -12.81
N VAL A 23 -1.78 -1.13 -11.89
CA VAL A 23 -2.32 -2.03 -10.86
C VAL A 23 -3.02 -1.25 -9.76
N ASP A 24 -4.31 -1.49 -9.54
CA ASP A 24 -5.13 -0.71 -8.59
C ASP A 24 -4.93 -1.09 -7.12
N ALA A 25 -4.63 -2.36 -6.83
CA ALA A 25 -4.53 -2.87 -5.47
C ALA A 25 -3.23 -3.64 -5.24
N VAL A 26 -2.63 -3.47 -4.06
CA VAL A 26 -1.46 -4.23 -3.65
C VAL A 26 -1.60 -4.76 -2.23
N THR A 27 -1.11 -5.98 -2.04
CA THR A 27 -1.00 -6.60 -0.72
C THR A 27 0.44 -7.00 -0.46
N LEU A 28 0.99 -6.60 0.69
CA LEU A 28 2.35 -6.90 1.11
C LEU A 28 2.30 -7.74 2.39
N GLY A 29 2.66 -9.02 2.26
CA GLY A 29 2.66 -9.99 3.37
C GLY A 29 4.03 -10.61 3.59
N GLN A 30 4.30 -11.02 4.84
CA GLN A 30 5.51 -11.79 5.18
C GLN A 30 5.47 -13.17 4.52
N TYR A 31 6.56 -13.52 3.86
CA TYR A 31 6.81 -14.89 3.42
C TYR A 31 7.01 -15.78 4.63
N LEU A 32 6.14 -16.77 4.74
CA LEU A 32 6.21 -17.84 5.72
C LEU A 32 6.49 -19.12 4.97
N ARG A 33 7.68 -19.67 5.18
CA ARG A 33 8.13 -20.91 4.57
C ARG A 33 7.17 -22.05 4.94
N PRO A 34 6.48 -22.71 3.98
CA PRO A 34 5.50 -23.75 4.30
C PRO A 34 6.15 -25.03 4.85
N SER A 35 7.26 -25.47 4.25
CA SER A 35 8.02 -26.64 4.70
C SER A 35 9.50 -26.50 4.34
N ARG A 36 10.32 -27.48 4.76
CA ARG A 36 11.77 -27.48 4.51
C ARG A 36 12.16 -27.58 3.03
N GLY A 37 11.22 -27.90 2.14
CA GLY A 37 11.49 -28.00 0.70
C GLY A 37 11.48 -26.67 -0.05
N GLN A 38 10.85 -25.62 0.50
CA GLN A 38 10.77 -24.30 -0.15
C GLN A 38 11.91 -23.39 0.31
N LEU A 39 12.05 -22.25 -0.38
CA LEU A 39 13.02 -21.21 -0.07
C LEU A 39 13.01 -20.84 1.42
N GLY A 40 14.19 -20.65 1.98
CA GLY A 40 14.36 -20.15 3.35
C GLY A 40 13.81 -18.73 3.49
N VAL A 41 13.39 -18.38 4.71
CA VAL A 41 13.12 -16.98 5.06
C VAL A 41 14.47 -16.30 5.27
N VAL A 42 14.71 -15.18 4.59
CA VAL A 42 15.94 -14.39 4.75
C VAL A 42 15.78 -13.37 5.88
N SER A 43 14.62 -12.74 5.98
CA SER A 43 14.35 -11.74 7.01
C SER A 43 12.87 -11.70 7.40
N PHE A 44 12.62 -11.26 8.64
CA PHE A 44 11.27 -10.94 9.12
C PHE A 44 11.09 -9.43 9.14
N VAL A 45 10.13 -8.93 8.37
CA VAL A 45 9.84 -7.51 8.25
C VAL A 45 9.10 -7.01 9.50
N SER A 46 9.54 -5.88 10.05
CA SER A 46 8.92 -5.31 11.25
C SER A 46 7.54 -4.71 10.93
N PRO A 47 6.61 -4.66 11.91
CA PRO A 47 5.32 -3.99 11.74
C PRO A 47 5.45 -2.53 11.28
N GLN A 48 6.47 -1.81 11.76
CA GLN A 48 6.74 -0.42 11.39
C GLN A 48 7.11 -0.33 9.91
N GLN A 49 7.94 -1.24 9.40
CA GLN A 49 8.33 -1.26 8.00
C GLN A 49 7.14 -1.61 7.08
N PHE A 50 6.20 -2.45 7.54
CA PHE A 50 4.95 -2.69 6.80
C PHE A 50 4.12 -1.41 6.66
N GLU A 51 4.03 -0.58 7.70
CA GLU A 51 3.35 0.72 7.59
C GLU A 51 4.06 1.66 6.60
N VAL A 52 5.39 1.72 6.61
CA VAL A 52 6.17 2.46 5.59
C VAL A 52 5.77 2.02 4.18
N TYR A 53 5.74 0.72 3.92
CA TYR A 53 5.36 0.21 2.60
C TYR A 53 3.90 0.47 2.24
N ARG A 54 3.00 0.45 3.24
CA ARG A 54 1.58 0.80 3.04
C ARG A 54 1.44 2.25 2.62
N HIS A 55 2.10 3.15 3.34
CA HIS A 55 2.10 4.58 3.04
C HIS A 55 2.71 4.87 1.67
N LEU A 56 3.85 4.24 1.37
CA LEU A 56 4.47 4.33 0.07
C LEU A 56 3.51 3.91 -1.05
N ALA A 57 2.86 2.75 -0.95
CA ALA A 57 1.89 2.34 -1.96
C ALA A 57 0.74 3.36 -2.11
N LEU A 58 0.16 3.84 -1.02
CA LEU A 58 -0.92 4.83 -1.09
C LEU A 58 -0.46 6.15 -1.74
N GLN A 59 0.75 6.64 -1.41
CA GLN A 59 1.35 7.84 -2.01
C GLN A 59 1.58 7.69 -3.52
N GLN A 60 1.89 6.48 -3.99
CA GLN A 60 2.09 6.19 -5.42
C GLN A 60 0.77 5.98 -6.18
N GLY A 61 -0.37 6.11 -5.49
CA GLY A 61 -1.70 6.13 -6.11
C GLY A 61 -2.37 4.76 -6.25
N PHE A 62 -1.97 3.75 -5.48
CA PHE A 62 -2.77 2.53 -5.37
C PHE A 62 -4.14 2.89 -4.75
N ALA A 63 -5.22 2.41 -5.36
CA ALA A 63 -6.57 2.58 -4.81
C ALA A 63 -6.76 1.82 -3.48
N PHE A 64 -5.96 0.77 -3.27
CA PHE A 64 -5.90 0.02 -2.03
C PHE A 64 -4.51 -0.57 -1.80
N ALA A 65 -4.04 -0.42 -0.56
CA ALA A 65 -2.84 -1.05 -0.07
C ALA A 65 -3.10 -1.67 1.30
N ALA A 66 -2.82 -2.96 1.43
CA ALA A 66 -2.75 -3.64 2.70
C ALA A 66 -1.33 -4.18 2.90
N ALA A 67 -0.74 -3.91 4.05
CA ALA A 67 0.59 -4.37 4.38
C ALA A 67 0.60 -4.86 5.83
N GLY A 68 1.15 -6.05 6.07
CA GLY A 68 1.25 -6.60 7.40
C GLY A 68 1.77 -8.04 7.40
N PRO A 69 2.27 -8.54 8.55
CA PRO A 69 2.89 -9.87 8.61
C PRO A 69 1.99 -11.00 8.09
N LEU A 70 0.71 -10.97 8.45
CA LEU A 70 -0.27 -11.99 8.08
C LEU A 70 -1.10 -11.64 6.84
N THR A 71 -0.85 -10.50 6.20
CA THR A 71 -1.58 -10.09 5.02
C THR A 71 -1.39 -11.10 3.88
N ARG A 72 -2.48 -11.38 3.17
CA ARG A 72 -2.56 -12.24 2.00
C ARG A 72 -3.38 -11.54 0.91
N SER A 73 -3.34 -12.05 -0.30
CA SER A 73 -4.05 -11.46 -1.45
C SER A 73 -5.56 -11.34 -1.24
N SER A 74 -6.18 -12.28 -0.52
CA SER A 74 -7.62 -12.26 -0.22
C SER A 74 -8.00 -11.33 0.94
N TYR A 75 -7.02 -10.79 1.68
CA TYR A 75 -7.29 -9.98 2.86
C TYR A 75 -8.08 -8.71 2.49
N ARG A 76 -9.31 -8.61 3.01
CA ARG A 76 -10.25 -7.50 2.76
C ARG A 76 -10.53 -7.21 1.28
N ALA A 77 -10.34 -8.21 0.40
CA ALA A 77 -10.57 -8.04 -1.03
C ALA A 77 -12.04 -7.70 -1.36
N GLY A 78 -12.99 -8.27 -0.62
CA GLY A 78 -14.42 -7.96 -0.77
C GLY A 78 -14.76 -6.52 -0.39
N GLU A 79 -14.17 -6.01 0.70
CA GLU A 79 -14.36 -4.62 1.13
C GLU A 79 -13.77 -3.64 0.11
N PHE A 80 -12.59 -3.94 -0.42
CA PHE A 80 -11.98 -3.16 -1.50
C PHE A 80 -12.87 -3.14 -2.75
N PHE A 81 -13.36 -4.31 -3.18
CA PHE A 81 -14.23 -4.42 -4.35
C PHE A 81 -15.49 -3.57 -4.18
N LEU A 82 -16.15 -3.69 -3.03
CA LEU A 82 -17.36 -2.91 -2.72
C LEU A 82 -17.06 -1.41 -2.64
N ALA A 83 -15.99 -1.00 -1.97
CA ALA A 83 -15.59 0.41 -1.88
C ALA A 83 -15.31 1.02 -3.26
N ASN A 84 -14.68 0.27 -4.16
CA ASN A 84 -14.45 0.71 -5.54
C ASN A 84 -15.73 0.76 -6.37
N LEU A 85 -16.64 -0.21 -6.19
CA LEU A 85 -17.94 -0.19 -6.85
C LEU A 85 -18.73 1.06 -6.45
N LEU A 86 -18.76 1.37 -5.14
CA LEU A 86 -19.40 2.57 -4.60
C LEU A 86 -18.74 3.86 -5.08
N LYS A 87 -17.40 3.93 -5.13
CA LYS A 87 -16.68 5.08 -5.69
C LYS A 87 -17.05 5.32 -7.16
N LYS A 88 -17.14 4.27 -7.98
CA LYS A 88 -17.56 4.38 -9.38
C LYS A 88 -19.00 4.85 -9.52
N GLN A 89 -19.91 4.34 -8.67
CA GLN A 89 -21.30 4.80 -8.63
C GLN A 89 -21.40 6.27 -8.21
N ASN A 90 -20.68 6.69 -7.17
CA ASN A 90 -20.64 8.09 -6.74
C ASN A 90 -20.04 9.01 -7.79
N ALA A 91 -18.97 8.60 -8.48
CA ALA A 91 -18.39 9.38 -9.57
C ALA A 91 -19.37 9.54 -10.73
N LYS A 92 -20.13 8.47 -11.06
CA LYS A 92 -21.20 8.53 -12.06
C LYS A 92 -22.33 9.46 -11.61
N LEU A 93 -22.80 9.32 -10.38
CA LEU A 93 -23.83 10.19 -9.79
C LEU A 93 -23.37 11.65 -9.72
N GLN A 94 -22.11 11.94 -9.41
CA GLN A 94 -21.59 13.31 -9.39
C GLN A 94 -21.44 13.90 -10.79
N ALA A 95 -21.10 13.08 -11.80
CA ALA A 95 -21.13 13.50 -13.20
C ALA A 95 -22.57 13.77 -13.67
N ASP A 96 -23.55 13.01 -13.16
CA ASP A 96 -24.98 13.16 -13.45
C ASP A 96 -25.62 14.32 -12.63
N VAL A 97 -25.08 14.67 -11.45
CA VAL A 97 -25.64 15.62 -10.46
C VAL A 97 -24.70 16.82 -10.24
N GLY A 98 -24.13 17.39 -11.31
CA GLY A 98 -23.22 18.55 -11.28
C GLY A 98 -23.77 19.86 -10.69
N GLU A 99 -24.97 19.88 -10.08
CA GLU A 99 -25.54 21.03 -9.38
C GLU A 99 -26.22 20.57 -8.08
N LEU A 100 -25.53 20.74 -6.93
CA LEU A 100 -26.04 21.06 -5.57
C LEU A 100 -25.14 20.43 -4.49
N ARG A 101 -24.72 21.29 -3.55
CA ARG A 101 -23.64 21.13 -2.56
C ARG A 101 -23.80 19.96 -1.58
N GLY A 102 -22.63 19.44 -1.17
CA GLY A 102 -22.33 19.06 0.23
C GLY A 102 -22.56 17.60 0.61
N GLY A 103 -21.60 16.72 0.30
CA GLY A 103 -21.61 15.32 0.77
C GLY A 103 -21.17 15.17 2.24
N PRO A 104 -21.65 14.13 2.96
CA PRO A 104 -21.40 13.96 4.39
C PRO A 104 -19.95 13.54 4.69
N GLN A 105 -19.39 14.09 5.77
CA GLN A 105 -18.08 13.71 6.31
C GLN A 105 -18.13 12.28 6.88
N ALA A 106 -17.12 11.48 6.52
CA ALA A 106 -16.94 10.13 7.06
C ALA A 106 -16.54 10.18 8.54
N LEU A 107 -17.27 9.43 9.37
CA LEU A 107 -16.93 9.16 10.76
C LEU A 107 -15.73 8.21 10.82
N GLN A 108 -14.54 8.76 11.04
CA GLN A 108 -13.39 8.00 11.57
C GLN A 108 -12.96 8.70 12.86
N GLY A 109 -13.05 7.99 13.99
CA GLY A 109 -12.49 8.48 15.25
C GLY A 109 -10.98 8.69 15.11
N PRO A 110 -10.40 9.70 15.80
CA PRO A 110 -8.99 10.00 15.66
C PRO A 110 -8.14 8.80 16.10
N PRO A 111 -7.06 8.46 15.35
CA PRO A 111 -6.11 7.45 15.80
C PRO A 111 -5.50 7.87 17.14
N SER A 112 -5.08 6.90 17.96
CA SER A 112 -4.30 7.20 19.17
C SER A 112 -3.06 8.02 18.80
N ALA A 113 -2.66 8.96 19.67
CA ALA A 113 -1.52 9.85 19.40
C ALA A 113 -0.23 9.09 19.04
N ALA A 114 -0.03 7.90 19.60
CA ALA A 114 1.11 7.02 19.29
C ALA A 114 1.03 6.43 17.87
N ALA A 115 -0.17 6.04 17.42
CA ALA A 115 -0.40 5.55 16.07
C ALA A 115 -0.24 6.69 15.03
N ALA A 116 -0.65 7.91 15.37
CA ALA A 116 -0.47 9.08 14.52
C ALA A 116 1.02 9.45 14.34
N ALA A 117 1.80 9.42 15.41
CA ALA A 117 3.24 9.69 15.36
C ALA A 117 4.01 8.63 14.54
N ALA A 118 3.68 7.34 14.74
CA ALA A 118 4.27 6.26 13.96
C ALA A 118 3.90 6.35 12.47
N ALA A 119 2.67 6.76 12.14
CA ALA A 119 2.24 6.98 10.76
C ALA A 119 2.96 8.16 10.09
N ALA A 120 3.24 9.24 10.83
CA ALA A 120 3.99 10.38 10.31
C ALA A 120 5.44 9.99 9.97
N ALA A 121 6.13 9.29 10.88
CA ALA A 121 7.47 8.77 10.62
C ALA A 121 7.49 7.79 9.44
N ALA A 122 6.49 6.92 9.34
CA ALA A 122 6.36 5.99 8.23
C ALA A 122 6.15 6.71 6.88
N ALA A 123 5.41 7.82 6.86
CA ALA A 123 5.16 8.60 5.65
C ALA A 123 6.40 9.36 5.16
N GLU A 124 7.23 9.88 6.08
CA GLU A 124 8.50 10.53 5.76
C GLU A 124 9.49 9.52 5.17
N GLN A 125 9.66 8.38 5.85
CA GLN A 125 10.52 7.30 5.37
C GLN A 125 10.03 6.73 4.03
N ALA A 126 8.72 6.65 3.82
CA ALA A 126 8.14 6.26 2.54
C ALA A 126 8.52 7.23 1.41
N ALA A 127 8.48 8.54 1.66
CA ALA A 127 8.82 9.54 0.66
C ALA A 127 10.30 9.46 0.26
N GLU A 128 11.21 9.34 1.23
CA GLU A 128 12.65 9.16 0.98
C GLU A 128 12.92 7.90 0.15
N LEU A 129 12.25 6.80 0.49
CA LEU A 129 12.39 5.54 -0.22
C LEU A 129 11.85 5.61 -1.66
N ALA A 130 10.74 6.32 -1.87
CA ALA A 130 10.19 6.56 -3.20
C ALA A 130 11.17 7.36 -4.08
N GLU A 131 11.85 8.35 -3.50
CA GLU A 131 12.84 9.16 -4.22
C GLU A 131 14.05 8.31 -4.63
N LYS A 132 14.62 7.54 -3.69
CA LYS A 132 15.71 6.59 -3.96
C LYS A 132 15.35 5.60 -5.06
N ALA A 133 14.14 5.04 -5.01
CA ALA A 133 13.66 4.10 -6.02
C ALA A 133 13.53 4.74 -7.41
N ARG A 134 13.04 5.98 -7.49
CA ARG A 134 12.98 6.74 -8.76
C ARG A 134 14.36 7.01 -9.33
N GLN A 135 15.32 7.40 -8.48
CA GLN A 135 16.71 7.61 -8.89
C GLN A 135 17.33 6.30 -9.41
N ARG A 136 17.13 5.17 -8.73
CA ARG A 136 17.65 3.86 -9.18
C ARG A 136 17.06 3.42 -10.52
N LEU A 137 15.75 3.61 -10.74
CA LEU A 137 15.11 3.29 -12.02
C LEU A 137 15.65 4.11 -13.19
N GLN A 138 16.07 5.37 -12.96
CA GLN A 138 16.67 6.21 -14.00
C GLN A 138 18.07 5.77 -14.42
N HIS A 139 18.80 5.07 -13.55
CA HIS A 139 20.20 4.66 -13.78
C HIS A 139 20.34 3.17 -14.10
N ARG A 140 19.23 2.50 -14.42
CA ARG A 140 19.25 1.09 -14.79
C ARG A 140 19.74 0.96 -16.25
N PRO A 141 20.78 0.14 -16.52
CA PRO A 141 21.30 -0.06 -17.88
C PRO A 141 20.28 -0.76 -18.78
#